data_AF-A0A7D5MKW6-F1
#
_entry.id   AF-A0A7D5MKW6-F1
#
_cell.length_a   1.000
_cell.length_b   1.000
_cell.length_c   1.000
_cell.angle_alpha   90.00
_cell.angle_beta   90.00
_cell.angle_gamma   90.00
#
_symmetry.space_group_name_H-M   'P 1'
#
loop_
_entity.id
_entity.type
_entity.pdbx_description
1 polymer ?
#
loop_
_entity_poly.entity_id
_entity_poly.type
_entity_poly.pdbx_seq_one_letter_code
_entity_poly.pdbx_strand_id
1 'polypeptide(L)'
;MILAGYEDEVIEEDPKNGNGRTSGVRYHPAGRITMMDNSANAVLPVRGTYIKARRFMKLDHTYTDTNGNFRINKGYRNKAQVIVKFKNDWAKVRGVTHGLKIWQWAKPVKVKLGLFEKTAMQNVTRRFDYNANAETTQAIQFSAAHAITAVAEINQFCLTNSINTIPNNINLWVTTSNWFATLRHPC
;
A
#
# COMPACT_ATOMS: atom_id res chain seq x y z
N MET A 1 23.60 -40.16 -9.67
CA MET A 1 24.40 -38.91 -9.64
C MET A 1 23.45 -37.80 -9.22
N ILE A 2 23.49 -37.42 -7.94
CA ILE A 2 22.59 -36.39 -7.38
C ILE A 2 23.32 -35.06 -7.52
N LEU A 3 22.94 -34.28 -8.54
CA LEU A 3 23.41 -32.91 -8.70
C LEU A 3 22.68 -32.05 -7.66
N ALA A 4 23.44 -31.39 -6.80
CA ALA A 4 22.95 -30.54 -5.73
C ALA A 4 22.12 -29.38 -6.29
N GLY A 5 20.80 -29.55 -6.34
CA GLY A 5 19.83 -28.46 -6.45
C GLY A 5 19.57 -27.90 -5.06
N TYR A 6 19.50 -26.58 -4.94
CA TYR A 6 18.95 -25.94 -3.74
C TYR A 6 17.56 -26.53 -3.45
N GLU A 7 17.14 -26.55 -2.18
CA GLU A 7 15.86 -27.15 -1.73
C GLU A 7 14.60 -26.64 -2.47
N ASP A 8 14.72 -25.53 -3.22
CA ASP A 8 13.65 -24.93 -4.03
C ASP A 8 13.59 -25.43 -5.49
N GLU A 9 14.56 -26.22 -5.93
CA GLU A 9 14.61 -26.81 -7.28
C GLU A 9 14.21 -28.29 -7.22
N VAL A 10 12.95 -28.54 -6.84
CA VAL A 10 12.35 -29.88 -7.03
C VAL A 10 12.11 -30.06 -8.52
N ILE A 11 12.91 -30.93 -9.13
CA ILE A 11 12.63 -31.49 -10.45
C ILE A 11 11.53 -32.53 -10.23
N GLU A 12 10.27 -32.14 -10.36
CA GLU A 12 9.22 -33.13 -10.57
C GLU A 12 9.43 -33.72 -11.96
N GLU A 13 10.01 -34.92 -12.01
CA GLU A 13 10.05 -35.73 -13.23
C GLU A 13 8.63 -36.17 -13.56
N ASP A 14 7.89 -35.36 -14.31
CA ASP A 14 6.71 -35.82 -15.04
C ASP A 14 7.21 -36.77 -16.16
N PRO A 15 6.94 -38.08 -16.08
CA PRO A 15 7.45 -39.06 -17.05
C PRO A 15 6.88 -38.87 -18.47
N LYS A 16 5.99 -37.90 -18.71
CA LYS A 16 5.42 -37.60 -20.04
C LYS A 16 6.02 -36.38 -20.73
N ASN A 17 6.97 -35.65 -20.13
CA ASN A 17 7.46 -34.42 -20.72
C ASN A 17 9.00 -34.31 -20.61
N GLY A 18 9.70 -34.88 -21.61
CA GLY A 18 11.18 -34.88 -21.74
C GLY A 18 11.83 -33.51 -21.99
N ASN A 19 11.29 -32.44 -21.41
CA ASN A 19 11.88 -31.11 -21.42
C ASN A 19 12.11 -30.67 -19.97
N GLY A 20 13.33 -30.84 -19.48
CA GLY A 20 13.80 -30.44 -18.15
C GLY A 20 13.76 -28.94 -17.88
N ARG A 21 12.58 -28.32 -17.99
CA ARG A 21 12.31 -26.95 -17.59
C ARG A 21 11.79 -26.97 -16.17
N THR A 22 12.68 -26.76 -15.20
CA THR A 22 12.29 -26.43 -13.83
C THR A 22 11.43 -25.17 -13.86
N SER A 23 10.13 -25.32 -13.66
CA SER A 23 9.21 -24.18 -13.52
C SER A 23 9.42 -23.59 -12.14
N GLY A 24 10.40 -22.70 -12.01
CA GLY A 24 10.71 -22.09 -10.71
C GLY A 24 9.48 -21.46 -10.06
N VAL A 25 9.26 -21.80 -8.79
CA VAL A 25 8.12 -21.39 -7.96
C VAL A 25 7.89 -19.88 -8.05
N ARG A 26 6.63 -19.49 -8.24
CA ARG A 26 6.22 -18.09 -8.30
C ARG A 26 5.48 -17.72 -7.04
N TYR A 27 5.89 -16.62 -6.44
CA TYR A 27 5.31 -16.10 -5.21
C TYR A 27 4.48 -14.87 -5.52
N HIS A 28 3.29 -14.81 -4.93
CA HIS A 28 2.30 -13.77 -5.17
C HIS A 28 2.24 -12.85 -3.96
N PRO A 29 2.63 -11.56 -4.08
CA PRO A 29 2.64 -10.66 -2.95
C PRO A 29 1.24 -10.52 -2.34
N ALA A 30 1.12 -10.82 -1.06
CA ALA A 30 -0.12 -10.76 -0.32
C ALA A 30 0.15 -10.38 1.13
N GLY A 31 -0.87 -9.90 1.82
CA GLY A 31 -0.76 -9.56 3.22
C GLY A 31 -1.80 -8.55 3.66
N ARG A 32 -1.52 -7.84 4.75
CA ARG A 32 -2.48 -6.96 5.44
C ARG A 32 -1.85 -5.65 5.89
N ILE A 33 -2.56 -4.56 5.65
CA ILE A 33 -2.18 -3.21 6.02
C ILE A 33 -3.17 -2.67 7.05
N THR A 34 -2.66 -2.19 8.17
CA THR A 34 -3.45 -1.67 9.29
C THR A 34 -2.93 -0.32 9.77
N MET A 35 -3.74 0.38 10.56
CA MET A 35 -3.40 1.61 11.24
C MET A 35 -3.90 1.57 12.68
N MET A 36 -3.27 2.33 13.57
CA MET A 36 -3.67 2.43 14.98
C MET A 36 -4.56 3.65 15.20
N ASP A 37 -5.84 3.43 15.50
CA ASP A 37 -6.70 4.50 15.99
C ASP A 37 -6.36 4.79 17.45
N ASN A 38 -5.77 5.96 17.70
CA ASN A 38 -5.38 6.40 19.03
C ASN A 38 -6.57 6.86 19.88
N SER A 39 -7.70 7.22 19.28
CA SER A 39 -8.90 7.66 20.00
C SER A 39 -9.68 6.48 20.57
N ALA A 40 -9.82 5.41 19.79
CA ALA A 40 -10.51 4.19 20.17
C ALA A 40 -9.56 3.11 20.74
N ASN A 41 -8.25 3.39 20.77
CA ASN A 41 -7.19 2.42 21.10
C ASN A 41 -7.34 1.09 20.34
N ALA A 42 -7.62 1.18 19.04
CA ALA A 42 -8.02 0.03 18.21
C ALA A 42 -7.17 -0.06 16.93
N VAL A 43 -6.89 -1.29 16.50
CA VAL A 43 -6.22 -1.53 15.21
C VAL A 43 -7.27 -1.62 14.11
N LEU A 44 -7.25 -0.65 13.19
CA LEU A 44 -8.17 -0.57 12.07
C LEU A 44 -7.51 -1.01 10.75
N PRO A 45 -8.28 -1.62 9.83
CA PRO A 45 -7.79 -1.93 8.50
C PRO A 45 -7.64 -0.67 7.65
N VAL A 46 -6.57 -0.57 6.86
CA VAL A 46 -6.43 0.50 5.88
C VAL A 46 -7.12 0.09 4.58
N ARG A 47 -8.23 0.76 4.25
CA ARG A 47 -9.12 0.36 3.15
C ARG A 47 -8.84 1.14 1.86
N GLY A 48 -9.04 0.49 0.71
CA GLY A 48 -9.01 1.14 -0.59
C GLY A 48 -7.67 1.79 -0.94
N THR A 49 -6.56 1.29 -0.41
CA THR A 49 -5.22 1.85 -0.66
C THR A 49 -4.51 1.09 -1.77
N TYR A 50 -3.85 1.82 -2.68
CA TYR A 50 -3.10 1.24 -3.78
C TYR A 50 -1.82 0.54 -3.33
N ILE A 51 -1.71 -0.76 -3.59
CA ILE A 51 -0.53 -1.58 -3.33
C ILE A 51 0.13 -1.94 -4.65
N LYS A 52 1.45 -1.75 -4.74
CA LYS A 52 2.25 -2.03 -5.92
C LYS A 52 3.38 -2.99 -5.58
N ALA A 53 3.52 -4.05 -6.37
CA ALA A 53 4.72 -4.88 -6.38
C ALA A 53 5.53 -4.63 -7.65
N ARG A 54 6.85 -4.62 -7.50
CA ARG A 54 7.75 -4.52 -8.65
C ARG A 54 9.01 -5.35 -8.49
N ARG A 55 9.44 -5.92 -9.61
CA ARG A 55 10.77 -6.49 -9.89
C ARG A 55 11.21 -5.99 -11.27
N PHE A 56 12.48 -6.10 -11.63
CA PHE A 56 13.00 -5.72 -12.95
C PHE A 56 12.02 -6.08 -14.09
N MET A 57 11.51 -5.04 -14.79
CA MET A 57 10.49 -5.11 -15.86
C MET A 57 9.17 -5.84 -15.52
N LYS A 58 8.94 -6.26 -14.27
CA LYS A 58 7.69 -6.87 -13.80
C LYS A 58 7.02 -5.96 -12.79
N LEU A 59 5.85 -5.45 -13.17
CA LEU A 59 5.04 -4.58 -12.35
C LEU A 59 3.62 -5.12 -12.31
N ASP A 60 2.99 -5.05 -11.13
CA ASP A 60 1.56 -5.24 -10.93
C ASP A 60 1.09 -4.46 -9.70
N HIS A 61 -0.22 -4.34 -9.53
CA HIS A 61 -0.84 -3.62 -8.44
C HIS A 61 -2.21 -4.18 -8.07
N THR A 62 -2.69 -3.78 -6.90
CA THR A 62 -4.02 -4.08 -6.39
C THR A 62 -4.44 -3.01 -5.39
N TYR A 63 -5.64 -3.11 -4.84
CA TYR A 63 -6.12 -2.28 -3.74
C TYR A 63 -6.33 -3.12 -2.49
N THR A 64 -6.25 -2.49 -1.32
CA THR A 64 -6.67 -3.14 -0.07
C THR A 64 -8.19 -3.26 0.01
N ASP A 65 -8.67 -4.39 0.52
CA ASP A 65 -10.09 -4.64 0.77
C ASP A 65 -10.60 -3.99 2.08
N THR A 66 -11.84 -4.30 2.46
CA THR A 66 -12.48 -3.83 3.70
C THR A 66 -11.80 -4.32 4.98
N ASN A 67 -11.00 -5.38 4.90
CA ASN A 67 -10.23 -5.96 6.01
C ASN A 67 -8.75 -5.51 6.00
N GLY A 68 -8.38 -4.65 5.03
CA GLY A 68 -7.02 -4.18 4.83
C GLY A 68 -6.12 -5.21 4.15
N ASN A 69 -6.67 -6.31 3.65
CA ASN A 69 -5.91 -7.35 2.96
C ASN A 69 -5.68 -6.95 1.52
N PHE A 70 -4.59 -7.46 0.95
CA PHE A 70 -4.31 -7.34 -0.47
C PHE A 70 -3.70 -8.63 -1.01
N ARG A 71 -3.91 -8.86 -2.31
CA ARG A 71 -3.25 -9.92 -3.06
C ARG A 71 -2.97 -9.45 -4.47
N ILE A 72 -1.72 -9.57 -4.91
CA ILE A 72 -1.26 -9.22 -6.24
C ILE A 72 -1.27 -10.49 -7.10
N ASN A 73 -1.99 -10.42 -8.23
CA ASN A 73 -2.19 -11.57 -9.11
C ASN A 73 -0.92 -11.96 -9.86
N LYS A 74 -0.02 -11.03 -10.14
CA LYS A 74 1.27 -11.36 -10.76
C LYS A 74 2.21 -12.09 -9.80
N GLY A 75 2.70 -13.24 -10.25
CA GLY A 75 3.73 -14.02 -9.57
C GLY A 75 5.14 -13.51 -9.86
N TYR A 76 5.97 -13.42 -8.82
CA TYR A 76 7.38 -13.02 -8.89
C TYR A 76 8.27 -14.19 -8.50
N ARG A 77 9.36 -14.40 -9.23
CA ARG A 77 10.41 -15.35 -8.79
C ARG A 77 11.31 -14.64 -7.77
N ASN A 78 11.72 -15.34 -6.73
CA ASN A 78 12.73 -14.95 -5.72
C ASN A 78 12.46 -13.68 -4.91
N LYS A 79 12.23 -12.52 -5.52
CA LYS A 79 12.08 -11.23 -4.80
C LYS A 79 11.17 -10.22 -5.49
N ALA A 80 10.46 -9.43 -4.70
CA ALA A 80 9.69 -8.27 -5.17
C ALA A 80 9.70 -7.13 -4.14
N GLN A 81 9.77 -5.89 -4.63
CA GLN A 81 9.60 -4.71 -3.78
C GLN A 81 8.13 -4.36 -3.68
N VAL A 82 7.60 -4.31 -2.46
CA VAL A 82 6.20 -3.93 -2.18
C VAL A 82 6.15 -2.48 -1.72
N ILE A 83 5.21 -1.72 -2.28
CA ILE A 83 5.07 -0.29 -2.10
C ILE A 83 3.60 0.03 -1.88
N VAL A 84 3.31 0.75 -0.80
CA VAL A 84 1.99 1.34 -0.54
C VAL A 84 1.96 2.75 -1.13
N LYS A 85 0.87 3.11 -1.78
CA LYS A 85 0.57 4.48 -2.19
C LYS A 85 -0.82 4.85 -1.73
N PHE A 86 -0.95 5.99 -1.05
CA PHE A 86 -2.23 6.48 -0.56
C PHE A 86 -2.99 7.19 -1.68
N LYS A 87 -3.56 6.38 -2.57
CA LYS A 87 -4.41 6.81 -3.68
C LYS A 87 -5.41 5.71 -4.05
N ASN A 88 -6.53 6.11 -4.61
CA ASN A 88 -7.50 5.29 -5.32
C ASN A 88 -8.18 6.12 -6.41
N ASP A 89 -9.28 5.63 -6.96
CA ASP A 89 -9.99 6.29 -8.05
C ASP A 89 -10.72 7.55 -7.55
N TRP A 90 -11.10 7.58 -6.27
CA TRP A 90 -11.77 8.71 -5.62
C TRP A 90 -10.80 9.79 -5.15
N ALA A 91 -9.68 9.43 -4.53
CA ALA A 91 -8.79 10.38 -3.89
C ALA A 91 -7.30 10.06 -4.04
N LYS A 92 -6.48 11.10 -4.05
CA LYS A 92 -5.01 11.07 -4.00
C LYS A 92 -4.56 11.87 -2.78
N VAL A 93 -4.01 11.17 -1.79
CA VAL A 93 -3.48 11.83 -0.58
C VAL A 93 -2.01 12.19 -0.81
N ARG A 94 -1.70 13.47 -0.62
CA ARG A 94 -0.37 14.05 -0.75
C ARG A 94 0.11 14.55 0.60
N GLY A 95 1.40 14.44 0.83
CA GLY A 95 2.02 14.72 2.12
C GLY A 95 3.14 15.72 1.94
N VAL A 96 3.00 16.88 2.57
CA VAL A 96 3.98 17.96 2.48
C VAL A 96 4.63 18.14 3.85
N THR A 97 5.92 17.83 3.92
CA THR A 97 6.79 18.19 5.05
C THR A 97 7.42 19.55 4.79
N HIS A 98 7.89 20.23 5.83
CA HIS A 98 8.65 21.48 5.76
C HIS A 98 9.51 21.67 4.48
N GLY A 99 9.38 22.86 3.87
CA GLY A 99 10.13 23.29 2.70
C GLY A 99 9.37 23.21 1.36
N LEU A 100 9.89 23.92 0.35
CA LEU A 100 9.31 24.08 -0.98
C LEU A 100 9.60 22.87 -1.89
N LYS A 101 9.28 21.66 -1.42
CA LYS A 101 9.50 20.42 -2.19
C LYS A 101 8.34 20.18 -3.15
N ILE A 102 8.37 20.82 -4.32
CA ILE A 102 7.29 20.78 -5.34
C ILE A 102 6.82 19.35 -5.66
N TRP A 103 7.72 18.37 -5.67
CA TRP A 103 7.35 16.96 -5.90
C TRP A 103 6.46 16.35 -4.83
N GLN A 104 6.51 16.83 -3.58
CA GLN A 104 5.60 16.42 -2.49
C GLN A 104 4.17 16.93 -2.72
N TRP A 105 4.03 18.07 -3.38
CA TRP A 105 2.74 18.65 -3.77
C TRP A 105 2.13 17.97 -5.00
N ALA A 106 2.94 17.35 -5.85
CA ALA A 106 2.48 16.69 -7.06
C ALA A 106 2.15 15.20 -6.84
N LYS A 107 2.97 14.47 -6.06
CA LYS A 107 2.90 13.01 -5.97
C LYS A 107 2.19 12.52 -4.71
N PRO A 108 1.37 11.45 -4.80
CA PRO A 108 0.78 10.83 -3.61
C PRO A 108 1.83 10.31 -2.63
N VAL A 109 1.47 10.30 -1.34
CA VAL A 109 2.29 9.71 -0.27
C VAL A 109 2.57 8.25 -0.60
N LYS A 110 3.85 7.87 -0.48
CA LYS A 110 4.36 6.55 -0.86
C LYS A 110 5.21 5.99 0.27
N VAL A 111 4.96 4.73 0.61
CA VAL A 111 5.73 3.97 1.60
C VAL A 111 6.32 2.74 0.94
N LYS A 112 7.64 2.57 1.04
CA LYS A 112 8.30 1.33 0.61
C LYS A 112 8.21 0.37 1.81
N LEU A 113 7.52 -0.75 1.67
CA LEU A 113 7.42 -1.73 2.76
C LEU A 113 8.70 -2.54 2.90
N GLY A 114 9.38 -2.80 1.78
CA GLY A 114 10.61 -3.56 1.77
C GLY A 114 10.77 -4.33 0.48
N LEU A 115 11.89 -5.05 0.40
CA LEU A 115 12.13 -6.10 -0.57
C LEU A 115 11.80 -7.43 0.12
N PHE A 116 10.82 -8.15 -0.40
CA PHE A 116 10.38 -9.43 0.15
C PHE A 116 10.84 -10.55 -0.75
N GLU A 117 11.27 -11.66 -0.14
CA GLU A 117 11.81 -12.81 -0.85
C GLU A 117 10.95 -14.06 -0.63
N LYS A 118 10.80 -14.87 -1.68
CA LYS A 118 10.08 -16.15 -1.68
C LYS A 118 8.74 -16.07 -0.91
N THR A 119 8.51 -16.97 0.05
CA THR A 119 7.29 -17.06 0.86
C THR A 119 7.02 -15.81 1.70
N ALA A 120 8.05 -15.02 2.06
CA ALA A 120 7.83 -13.75 2.78
C ALA A 120 7.06 -12.71 1.94
N MET A 121 6.93 -12.90 0.63
CA MET A 121 6.03 -12.08 -0.19
C MET A 121 4.55 -12.30 0.16
N GLN A 122 4.16 -13.45 0.70
CA GLN A 122 2.75 -13.82 0.91
C GLN A 122 2.19 -13.39 2.27
N ASN A 123 3.04 -12.90 3.18
CA ASN A 123 2.68 -12.52 4.55
C ASN A 123 3.16 -11.09 4.89
N VAL A 124 3.00 -10.16 3.95
CA VAL A 124 3.46 -8.76 4.13
C VAL A 124 2.53 -8.02 5.08
N THR A 125 3.05 -7.65 6.25
CA THR A 125 2.29 -6.87 7.23
C THR A 125 2.90 -5.49 7.42
N ARG A 126 2.04 -4.48 7.56
CA ARG A 126 2.45 -3.12 7.96
C ARG A 126 1.37 -2.48 8.79
N ARG A 127 1.77 -1.99 9.97
CA ARG A 127 0.95 -1.09 10.79
C ARG A 127 1.46 0.34 10.67
N PHE A 128 0.55 1.29 10.46
CA PHE A 128 0.82 2.72 10.54
C PHE A 128 0.45 3.22 11.93
N ASP A 129 1.47 3.51 12.73
CA ASP A 129 1.30 3.96 14.11
C ASP A 129 1.27 5.48 14.20
N TYR A 130 0.39 5.99 15.07
CA TYR A 130 0.34 7.39 15.45
C TYR A 130 1.72 7.88 15.89
N ASN A 131 2.05 9.12 15.50
CA ASN A 131 3.25 9.80 15.95
C ASN A 131 2.85 11.20 16.40
N ALA A 132 3.15 11.53 17.67
CA ALA A 132 2.83 12.83 18.26
C ALA A 132 3.57 13.99 17.58
N ASN A 133 4.74 13.73 16.99
CA ASN A 133 5.44 14.72 16.20
C ASN A 133 4.87 14.75 14.77
N ALA A 134 3.99 15.71 14.53
CA ALA A 134 3.30 15.92 13.26
C ALA A 134 4.26 16.15 12.08
N GLU A 135 5.47 16.63 12.33
CA GLU A 135 6.45 16.98 11.29
C GLU A 135 7.14 15.76 10.68
N THR A 136 6.94 14.59 11.28
CA THR A 136 7.59 13.36 10.85
C THR A 136 6.92 12.75 9.61
N THR A 137 7.72 12.03 8.83
CA THR A 137 7.14 11.26 7.70
C THR A 137 6.16 10.21 8.20
N GLN A 138 6.36 9.67 9.41
CA GLN A 138 5.44 8.71 10.02
C GLN A 138 4.07 9.32 10.30
N ALA A 139 4.01 10.54 10.87
CA ALA A 139 2.75 11.24 11.10
C ALA A 139 1.99 11.46 9.79
N ILE A 140 2.68 11.88 8.72
CA ILE A 140 2.06 12.03 7.39
C ILE A 140 1.54 10.70 6.84
N GLN A 141 2.30 9.61 6.99
CA GLN A 141 1.86 8.29 6.54
C GLN A 141 0.63 7.80 7.30
N PHE A 142 0.61 8.03 8.62
CA PHE A 142 -0.53 7.73 9.48
C PHE A 142 -1.77 8.52 9.07
N SER A 143 -1.66 9.84 8.97
CA SER A 143 -2.76 10.70 8.53
C SER A 143 -3.23 10.37 7.11
N ALA A 144 -2.32 9.97 6.22
CA ALA A 144 -2.69 9.54 4.87
C ALA A 144 -3.45 8.20 4.85
N ALA A 145 -3.11 7.27 5.74
CA ALA A 145 -3.83 6.01 5.92
C ALA A 145 -5.26 6.25 6.44
N HIS A 146 -5.42 7.15 7.41
CA HIS A 146 -6.74 7.56 7.88
C HIS A 146 -7.55 8.24 6.78
N ALA A 147 -6.98 9.25 6.11
CA ALA A 147 -7.69 10.02 5.09
C ALA A 147 -8.20 9.15 3.92
N ILE A 148 -7.36 8.24 3.40
CA ILE A 148 -7.78 7.37 2.28
C ILE A 148 -8.85 6.37 2.71
N THR A 149 -8.76 5.86 3.95
CA THR A 149 -9.74 4.92 4.52
C THR A 149 -11.08 5.62 4.69
N ALA A 150 -11.10 6.85 5.24
CA ALA A 150 -12.30 7.65 5.38
C ALA A 150 -12.98 7.93 4.03
N VAL A 151 -12.21 8.27 2.98
CA VAL A 151 -12.78 8.45 1.63
C VAL A 151 -13.38 7.15 1.10
N ALA A 152 -12.73 6.02 1.30
CA ALA A 152 -13.26 4.72 0.87
C ALA A 152 -14.56 4.39 1.61
N GLU A 153 -14.61 4.63 2.92
CA GLU A 153 -15.77 4.36 3.77
C GLU A 153 -16.95 5.26 3.44
N ILE A 154 -16.73 6.57 3.26
CA ILE A 154 -17.82 7.49 2.88
C ILE A 154 -18.39 7.10 1.52
N ASN A 155 -17.56 6.77 0.54
CA ASN A 155 -18.07 6.33 -0.77
C ASN A 155 -18.88 5.04 -0.65
N GLN A 156 -18.43 4.07 0.13
CA GLN A 156 -19.16 2.83 0.34
C GLN A 156 -20.47 3.06 1.09
N PHE A 157 -20.48 3.96 2.08
CA PHE A 157 -21.68 4.41 2.77
C PHE A 157 -22.67 5.08 1.81
N CYS A 158 -22.20 6.00 0.96
CA CYS A 158 -23.05 6.67 -0.03
C CYS A 158 -23.68 5.66 -1.01
N LEU A 159 -22.88 4.73 -1.54
CA LEU A 159 -23.37 3.67 -2.44
C LEU A 159 -24.45 2.81 -1.76
N THR A 160 -24.25 2.45 -0.49
CA THR A 160 -25.17 1.60 0.27
C THR A 160 -26.50 2.32 0.55
N ASN A 161 -26.46 3.64 0.77
CA ASN A 161 -27.63 4.44 1.11
C ASN A 161 -28.25 5.17 -0.09
N SER A 162 -27.82 4.86 -1.33
CA SER A 162 -28.27 5.57 -2.54
C SER A 162 -28.07 7.09 -2.47
N ILE A 163 -27.03 7.54 -1.77
CA ILE A 163 -26.58 8.92 -1.72
C ILE A 163 -25.53 9.11 -2.81
N ASN A 164 -25.48 10.30 -3.43
CA ASN A 164 -24.43 10.63 -4.37
C ASN A 164 -23.05 10.43 -3.76
N THR A 165 -22.18 9.69 -4.48
CA THR A 165 -20.81 9.44 -4.05
C THR A 165 -19.94 10.69 -4.16
N ILE A 166 -18.82 10.67 -3.46
CA ILE A 166 -17.81 11.71 -3.57
C ILE A 166 -17.30 11.77 -5.03
N PRO A 167 -17.04 12.96 -5.59
CA PRO A 167 -16.43 13.10 -6.91
C PRO A 167 -15.11 12.32 -7.04
N ASN A 168 -14.83 11.82 -8.24
CA ASN A 168 -13.57 11.13 -8.53
C ASN A 168 -12.38 12.10 -8.58
N ASN A 169 -11.18 11.57 -8.36
CA ASN A 169 -9.89 12.31 -8.44
C ASN A 169 -9.70 13.49 -7.47
N ILE A 170 -10.31 13.47 -6.28
CA ILE A 170 -10.05 14.46 -5.25
C ILE A 170 -8.58 14.46 -4.83
N ASN A 171 -8.07 15.65 -4.60
CA ASN A 171 -6.72 15.86 -4.12
C ASN A 171 -6.79 16.26 -2.64
N LEU A 172 -6.21 15.43 -1.77
CA LEU A 172 -6.13 15.70 -0.34
C LEU A 172 -4.69 16.02 0.02
N TRP A 173 -4.46 17.13 0.71
CA TRP A 173 -3.13 17.51 1.21
C TRP A 173 -3.09 17.41 2.72
N VAL A 174 -2.17 16.58 3.20
CA VAL A 174 -1.78 16.50 4.61
C VAL A 174 -0.47 17.28 4.74
N THR A 175 -0.48 18.37 5.50
CA THR A 175 0.66 19.27 5.61
C THR A 175 0.82 19.75 7.05
N THR A 176 2.08 19.88 7.47
CA THR A 176 2.45 20.68 8.66
C THR A 176 2.98 22.05 8.28
N SER A 177 3.17 22.31 6.99
CA SER A 177 3.62 23.61 6.49
C SER A 177 2.55 24.66 6.74
N ASN A 178 2.93 25.74 7.42
CA ASN A 178 2.15 26.94 7.69
C ASN A 178 2.15 27.94 6.51
N TRP A 179 2.53 27.50 5.32
CA TRP A 179 2.66 28.38 4.15
C TRP A 179 1.32 28.97 3.69
N PHE A 180 0.21 28.29 3.97
CA PHE A 180 -1.09 28.96 4.05
C PHE A 180 -1.12 29.67 5.39
N ALA A 181 -0.78 30.96 5.39
CA ALA A 181 -1.02 31.82 6.53
C ALA A 181 -2.44 31.54 7.01
N THR A 182 -2.57 31.10 8.26
CA THR A 182 -3.85 31.07 8.96
C THR A 182 -4.52 32.41 8.72
N LEU A 183 -5.59 32.43 7.94
CA LEU A 183 -6.65 33.43 8.12
C LEU A 183 -7.19 33.17 9.51
N ARG A 184 -6.51 33.71 10.52
CA ARG A 184 -7.08 33.87 11.85
C ARG A 184 -8.22 34.83 11.64
N HIS A 185 -9.45 34.33 11.60
CA HIS A 185 -10.58 35.18 11.87
C HIS A 185 -10.45 35.61 13.32
N PRO A 186 -10.24 36.90 13.63
CA PRO A 186 -10.46 37.37 14.99
C PRO A 186 -11.94 37.13 15.32
N CYS A 187 -12.18 36.49 16.45
CA CYS A 187 -13.51 36.33 17.03
C CYS A 187 -14.15 37.69 17.29
#